data_AF-A0A939U180-F1
#
_entry.id   AF-A0A939U180-F1
#
_cell.length_a   1.000
_cell.length_b   1.000
_cell.length_c   1.000
_cell.angle_alpha   90.00
_cell.angle_beta   90.00
_cell.angle_gamma   90.00
#
_symmetry.space_group_name_H-M   'P 1'
#
loop_
_entity.id
_entity.type
_entity.pdbx_description
1 polymer ?
#
loop_
_entity_poly.entity_id
_entity_poly.type
_entity_poly.pdbx_seq_one_letter_code
_entity_poly.pdbx_strand_id
1 'polypeptide(L)'
;EFSNGSKIIREETKEANGTVTINKNVSEVEGLLEKIVKIKNPDGSVKKTERKYGSNGDFTEKTIIKEANGEKTTFTFASKDGKEAILQKITSSSNIVRIPDEVISADGISQPVLQLSAGIVPKSTISIKLGSKVVVIKKNALRGRNKLISLTVYAGTNLGRDSLKNTGSELVIYVIVPKNATKQERVAAKESIQNQLKKAGNSKATVKIIKE
;
A
#
# COMPACT_ATOMS: atom_id res chain seq x y z
N GLU A 1 5.46 -19.73 -28.95
CA GLU A 1 4.42 -18.81 -29.46
C GLU A 1 3.18 -19.64 -29.77
N PHE A 2 2.00 -19.10 -29.54
CA PHE A 2 0.74 -19.75 -29.88
C PHE A 2 0.33 -19.37 -31.31
N SER A 3 -0.50 -20.20 -31.94
CA SER A 3 -0.98 -20.01 -33.31
C SER A 3 -1.77 -18.72 -33.53
N ASN A 4 -2.23 -18.06 -32.46
CA ASN A 4 -2.92 -16.77 -32.48
C ASN A 4 -1.98 -15.56 -32.26
N GLY A 5 -0.66 -15.74 -32.32
CA GLY A 5 0.33 -14.67 -32.10
C GLY A 5 0.57 -14.31 -30.63
N SER A 6 -0.06 -15.01 -29.68
CA SER A 6 0.22 -14.83 -28.25
C SER A 6 1.57 -15.43 -27.85
N LYS A 7 2.21 -14.85 -26.83
CA LYS A 7 3.52 -15.28 -26.33
C LYS A 7 3.56 -15.35 -24.81
N ILE A 8 4.25 -16.38 -24.31
CA ILE A 8 4.65 -16.48 -22.91
C ILE A 8 6.17 -16.42 -22.87
N ILE A 9 6.70 -15.47 -22.11
CA ILE A 9 8.14 -15.34 -21.86
C ILE A 9 8.38 -15.60 -20.38
N ARG A 10 9.35 -16.46 -20.08
CA ARG A 10 9.79 -16.74 -18.72
C ARG A 10 11.30 -16.53 -18.62
N GLU A 11 11.70 -15.73 -17.66
CA GLU A 11 13.10 -15.41 -17.37
C GLU A 11 13.38 -15.67 -15.90
N GLU A 12 14.57 -16.19 -15.62
CA GLU A 12 15.05 -16.43 -14.26
C GLU A 12 16.46 -15.86 -14.13
N THR A 13 16.65 -15.00 -13.14
CA THR A 13 17.94 -14.39 -12.81
C THR A 13 18.32 -14.80 -11.41
N LYS A 14 19.56 -15.27 -11.25
CA LYS A 14 20.15 -15.61 -9.95
C LYS A 14 21.32 -14.67 -9.69
N GLU A 15 21.22 -13.89 -8.63
CA GLU A 15 22.28 -12.97 -8.19
C GLU A 15 23.34 -13.71 -7.36
N ALA A 16 24.55 -13.14 -7.29
CA ALA A 16 25.66 -13.68 -6.51
C ALA A 16 25.34 -13.77 -5.00
N ASN A 17 24.48 -12.88 -4.51
CA ASN A 17 24.01 -12.89 -3.12
C ASN A 17 23.02 -14.04 -2.82
N GLY A 18 22.59 -14.82 -3.83
CA GLY A 18 21.64 -15.91 -3.70
C GLY A 18 20.17 -15.53 -3.94
N THR A 19 19.89 -14.26 -4.24
CA THR A 19 18.55 -13.79 -4.64
C THR A 19 18.17 -14.39 -5.99
N VAL A 20 16.93 -14.89 -6.09
CA VAL A 20 16.38 -15.43 -7.33
C VAL A 20 15.15 -14.63 -7.73
N THR A 21 15.16 -14.10 -8.95
CA THR A 21 14.06 -13.38 -9.56
C THR A 21 13.51 -14.17 -10.74
N ILE A 22 12.21 -14.46 -10.72
CA ILE A 22 11.49 -15.12 -11.81
C ILE A 22 10.48 -14.12 -12.38
N ASN A 23 10.62 -13.83 -13.67
CA ASN A 23 9.67 -13.03 -14.44
C ASN A 23 8.88 -13.94 -15.39
N LYS A 24 7.57 -13.78 -15.41
CA LYS A 24 6.69 -14.41 -16.41
C LYS A 24 5.80 -13.32 -17.02
N ASN A 25 5.89 -13.16 -18.33
CA ASN A 25 5.07 -12.25 -19.12
C ASN A 25 4.15 -13.05 -20.04
N VAL A 26 2.90 -12.62 -20.15
CA VAL A 26 1.91 -13.15 -21.09
C VAL A 26 1.42 -11.99 -21.96
N SER A 27 1.61 -12.10 -23.27
CA SER A 27 1.22 -11.08 -24.25
C SER A 27 0.34 -11.67 -25.33
N GLU A 28 -0.61 -10.88 -25.82
CA GLU A 28 -1.34 -11.07 -27.07
C GLU A 28 -0.70 -10.25 -28.20
N VAL A 29 -1.26 -10.36 -29.41
CA VAL A 29 -0.79 -9.61 -30.61
C VAL A 29 -0.70 -8.11 -30.33
N GLU A 30 -1.62 -7.56 -29.53
CA GLU A 30 -1.73 -6.12 -29.28
C GLU A 30 -1.28 -5.67 -27.88
N GLY A 31 -0.50 -6.48 -27.16
CA GLY A 31 0.16 -6.01 -25.94
C GLY A 31 0.22 -7.02 -24.80
N LEU A 32 0.65 -6.53 -23.65
CA LEU A 32 0.85 -7.35 -22.46
C LEU A 32 -0.44 -7.50 -21.66
N LEU A 33 -0.82 -8.74 -21.38
CA LEU A 33 -2.02 -9.07 -20.60
C LEU A 33 -1.72 -9.32 -19.13
N GLU A 34 -0.61 -10.00 -18.84
CA GLU A 34 -0.26 -10.41 -17.49
C GLU A 34 1.25 -10.38 -17.25
N LYS A 35 1.66 -9.90 -16.07
CA LYS A 35 3.03 -9.95 -15.57
C LYS A 35 3.05 -10.56 -14.18
N ILE A 36 3.90 -11.56 -13.99
CA ILE A 36 4.14 -12.18 -12.70
C ILE A 36 5.63 -12.06 -12.39
N VAL A 37 5.93 -11.40 -11.27
CA VAL A 37 7.29 -11.29 -10.74
C VAL A 37 7.35 -12.02 -9.40
N LYS A 38 8.31 -12.92 -9.23
CA LYS A 38 8.57 -13.59 -7.96
C LYS A 38 10.03 -13.41 -7.59
N ILE A 39 10.28 -12.77 -6.46
CA ILE A 39 11.60 -12.59 -5.87
C ILE A 39 11.68 -13.49 -4.64
N LYS A 40 12.71 -14.34 -4.58
CA LYS A 40 13.05 -15.15 -3.41
C LYS A 40 14.42 -14.71 -2.92
N ASN A 41 14.47 -14.22 -1.70
CA ASN A 41 15.70 -13.78 -1.08
C ASN A 41 16.42 -14.95 -0.38
N PRO A 42 17.72 -14.79 -0.08
CA PRO A 42 18.52 -15.83 0.57
C PRO A 42 18.01 -16.21 1.96
N ASP A 43 17.42 -15.24 2.68
CA ASP A 43 16.82 -15.42 4.00
C ASP A 43 15.51 -16.22 3.98
N GLY A 44 15.03 -16.62 2.80
CA GLY A 44 13.77 -17.35 2.63
C GLY A 44 12.53 -16.48 2.52
N SER A 45 12.65 -15.14 2.63
CA SER A 45 11.56 -14.23 2.32
C SER A 45 11.22 -14.26 0.83
N VAL A 46 9.95 -14.05 0.51
CA VAL A 46 9.41 -14.14 -0.85
C VAL A 46 8.46 -12.97 -1.11
N LYS A 47 8.69 -12.26 -2.21
CA LYS A 47 7.73 -11.30 -2.78
C LYS A 47 7.20 -11.85 -4.10
N LYS A 48 5.88 -11.95 -4.24
CA LYS A 48 5.20 -12.30 -5.49
C LYS A 48 4.26 -11.18 -5.88
N THR A 49 4.39 -10.67 -7.08
CA THR A 49 3.52 -9.67 -7.67
C THR A 49 2.88 -10.26 -8.92
N GLU A 50 1.55 -10.22 -8.98
CA GLU A 50 0.75 -10.64 -10.14
C GLU A 50 -0.04 -9.42 -10.62
N ARG A 51 0.13 -9.02 -11.88
CA ARG A 51 -0.64 -7.92 -12.46
C ARG A 51 -1.32 -8.34 -13.75
N LYS A 52 -2.57 -7.91 -13.92
CA LYS A 52 -3.35 -8.02 -15.14
C LYS A 52 -3.71 -6.65 -15.68
N TYR A 53 -3.62 -6.47 -17.00
CA TYR A 53 -3.82 -5.20 -17.69
C TYR A 53 -5.09 -5.22 -18.54
N GLY A 54 -5.79 -4.10 -18.58
CA GLY A 54 -6.84 -3.81 -19.55
C GLY A 54 -6.29 -3.05 -20.75
N SER A 55 -6.99 -3.12 -21.88
CA SER A 55 -6.62 -2.43 -23.13
C SER A 55 -6.58 -0.90 -23.01
N ASN A 56 -7.23 -0.33 -21.99
CA ASN A 56 -7.25 1.10 -21.68
C ASN A 56 -6.11 1.53 -20.73
N GLY A 57 -5.17 0.65 -20.40
CA GLY A 57 -4.08 0.92 -19.45
C GLY A 57 -4.47 0.74 -17.98
N ASP A 58 -5.73 0.40 -17.67
CA ASP A 58 -6.12 -0.01 -16.32
C ASP A 58 -5.39 -1.30 -15.93
N PHE A 59 -5.21 -1.50 -14.64
CA PHE A 59 -4.72 -2.79 -14.14
C PHE A 59 -5.30 -3.15 -12.79
N THR A 60 -5.17 -4.45 -12.50
CA THR A 60 -5.30 -5.00 -11.17
C THR A 60 -3.99 -5.64 -10.77
N GLU A 61 -3.48 -5.32 -9.58
CA GLU A 61 -2.29 -5.95 -9.03
C GLU A 61 -2.59 -6.64 -7.72
N LYS A 62 -2.05 -7.84 -7.55
CA LYS A 62 -1.93 -8.52 -6.26
C LYS A 62 -0.47 -8.69 -5.89
N THR A 63 -0.04 -8.06 -4.80
CA THR A 63 1.30 -8.22 -4.24
C THR A 63 1.21 -9.02 -2.94
N ILE A 64 1.92 -10.15 -2.87
CA ILE A 64 2.02 -11.04 -1.72
C ILE A 64 3.46 -10.98 -1.22
N ILE A 65 3.62 -10.60 0.05
CA ILE A 65 4.90 -10.57 0.74
C ILE A 65 4.84 -11.64 1.83
N LYS A 66 5.76 -12.58 1.79
CA LYS A 66 6.00 -13.57 2.86
C LYS A 66 7.37 -13.29 3.44
N GLU A 67 7.39 -12.87 4.69
CA GLU A 67 8.62 -12.63 5.43
C GLU A 67 9.27 -13.97 5.85
N ALA A 68 10.56 -13.93 6.17
CA ALA A 68 11.31 -15.12 6.60
C ALA A 68 10.70 -15.78 7.86
N ASN A 69 10.13 -14.96 8.76
CA ASN A 69 9.44 -15.43 9.97
C ASN A 69 8.05 -16.05 9.70
N GLY A 70 7.62 -16.14 8.44
CA GLY A 70 6.34 -16.71 8.04
C GLY A 70 5.16 -15.73 8.02
N GLU A 71 5.34 -14.49 8.49
CA GLU A 71 4.32 -13.45 8.35
C GLU A 71 3.99 -13.21 6.88
N LYS A 72 2.71 -13.06 6.57
CA LYS A 72 2.22 -12.88 5.21
C LYS A 72 1.36 -11.64 5.13
N THR A 73 1.70 -10.75 4.21
CA THR A 73 0.89 -9.61 3.82
C THR A 73 0.50 -9.72 2.37
N THR A 74 -0.73 -9.36 2.03
CA THR A 74 -1.24 -9.31 0.67
C THR A 74 -1.93 -7.97 0.45
N PHE A 75 -1.52 -7.30 -0.61
CA PHE A 75 -2.11 -6.07 -1.12
C PHE A 75 -2.85 -6.37 -2.41
N THR A 76 -3.99 -5.75 -2.60
CA THR A 76 -4.68 -5.72 -3.89
C THR A 76 -4.84 -4.27 -4.30
N PHE A 77 -4.25 -3.90 -5.42
CA PHE A 77 -4.34 -2.58 -6.02
C PHE A 77 -5.17 -2.65 -7.30
N ALA A 78 -5.81 -1.53 -7.62
CA ALA A 78 -6.33 -1.28 -8.94
C ALA A 78 -5.94 0.13 -9.37
N SER A 79 -5.82 0.37 -10.66
CA SER A 79 -5.74 1.73 -11.18
C SER A 79 -7.04 2.15 -11.85
N LYS A 80 -7.07 3.44 -12.13
CA LYS A 80 -7.97 4.04 -13.10
C LYS A 80 -7.12 4.87 -14.06
N ASP A 81 -7.36 4.72 -15.35
CA ASP A 81 -6.66 5.40 -16.44
C ASP A 81 -5.14 5.12 -16.47
N GLY A 82 -4.69 4.03 -15.83
CA GLY A 82 -3.28 3.62 -15.79
C GLY A 82 -2.30 4.55 -15.05
N LYS A 83 -2.76 5.61 -14.38
CA LYS A 83 -1.88 6.66 -13.80
C LYS A 83 -1.55 6.47 -12.32
N GLU A 84 -2.48 5.94 -11.54
CA GLU A 84 -2.37 5.89 -10.08
C GLU A 84 -2.79 4.52 -9.55
N ALA A 85 -2.11 4.05 -8.50
CA ALA A 85 -2.50 2.85 -7.78
C ALA A 85 -3.41 3.18 -6.60
N ILE A 86 -4.59 2.57 -6.57
CA ILE A 86 -5.56 2.64 -5.47
C ILE A 86 -5.51 1.32 -4.72
N LEU A 87 -5.19 1.36 -3.43
CA LEU A 87 -5.24 0.15 -2.61
C LEU A 87 -6.69 -0.24 -2.33
N GLN A 88 -7.08 -1.43 -2.77
CA GLN A 88 -8.43 -1.99 -2.65
C GLN A 88 -8.60 -2.91 -1.44
N LYS A 89 -7.56 -3.66 -1.08
CA LYS A 89 -7.64 -4.64 0.01
C LYS A 89 -6.26 -4.91 0.61
N ILE A 90 -6.24 -5.09 1.92
CA ILE A 90 -5.09 -5.63 2.65
C ILE A 90 -5.54 -6.86 3.43
N THR A 91 -4.76 -7.93 3.37
CA THR A 91 -4.82 -9.01 4.35
C THR A 91 -3.42 -9.23 4.91
N SER A 92 -3.28 -9.31 6.22
CA SER A 92 -1.98 -9.47 6.86
C SER A 92 -2.11 -10.28 8.13
N SER A 93 -1.20 -11.23 8.31
CA SER A 93 -0.96 -11.87 9.60
C SER A 93 0.03 -11.08 10.46
N SER A 94 0.70 -10.06 9.89
CA SER A 94 1.63 -9.21 10.61
C SER A 94 0.90 -8.20 11.49
N ASN A 95 1.51 -7.91 12.62
CA ASN A 95 1.07 -6.83 13.51
C ASN A 95 1.41 -5.45 12.94
N ILE A 96 2.37 -5.37 12.01
CA ILE A 96 2.81 -4.13 11.38
C ILE A 96 2.61 -4.25 9.86
N VAL A 97 1.77 -3.40 9.30
CA VAL A 97 1.58 -3.30 7.84
C VAL A 97 2.24 -2.04 7.33
N ARG A 98 3.15 -2.19 6.38
CA ARG A 98 3.78 -1.09 5.64
C ARG A 98 3.21 -1.04 4.24
N ILE A 99 2.52 0.03 3.91
CA ILE A 99 1.96 0.24 2.57
C ILE A 99 3.07 0.83 1.70
N PRO A 100 3.33 0.27 0.50
CA PRO A 100 4.38 0.80 -0.37
C PRO A 100 3.99 2.18 -0.93
N ASP A 101 5.00 3.01 -1.22
CA ASP A 101 4.84 4.33 -1.85
C ASP A 101 4.34 4.23 -3.28
N GLU A 102 4.74 3.17 -3.96
CA GLU A 102 4.55 3.00 -5.38
C GLU A 102 4.46 1.54 -5.75
N VAL A 103 3.90 1.33 -6.94
CA VAL A 103 3.74 0.05 -7.59
C VAL A 103 4.32 0.17 -8.99
N ILE A 104 5.21 -0.74 -9.38
CA ILE A 104 5.94 -0.64 -10.66
C ILE A 104 5.12 -1.28 -11.77
N SER A 105 4.73 -0.55 -12.83
CA SER A 105 3.95 -0.99 -14.01
C SER A 105 4.63 -2.12 -14.79
N ALA A 106 3.98 -2.64 -15.83
CA ALA A 106 4.58 -3.67 -16.70
C ALA A 106 5.85 -3.19 -17.38
N ASP A 107 5.74 -1.96 -17.84
CA ASP A 107 6.68 -1.17 -18.62
C ASP A 107 7.77 -0.56 -17.72
N GLY A 108 7.79 -0.93 -16.43
CA GLY A 108 8.76 -0.45 -15.47
C GLY A 108 8.46 0.93 -14.89
N ILE A 109 7.28 1.51 -15.21
CA ILE A 109 6.90 2.85 -14.78
C ILE A 109 6.43 2.79 -13.33
N SER A 110 7.07 3.55 -12.45
CA SER A 110 6.60 3.71 -11.08
C SER A 110 5.26 4.45 -11.05
N GLN A 111 4.26 3.86 -10.40
CA GLN A 111 2.97 4.49 -10.16
C GLN A 111 2.73 4.69 -8.67
N PRO A 112 2.40 5.91 -8.23
CA PRO A 112 2.24 6.20 -6.82
C PRO A 112 0.98 5.57 -6.24
N VAL A 113 1.08 5.08 -5.01
CA VAL A 113 -0.07 4.71 -4.18
C VAL A 113 -0.58 5.95 -3.49
N LEU A 114 -1.62 6.56 -4.05
CA LEU A 114 -2.14 7.83 -3.53
C LEU A 114 -3.31 7.66 -2.57
N GLN A 115 -4.00 6.51 -2.64
CA GLN A 115 -5.33 6.37 -2.01
C GLN A 115 -5.57 5.00 -1.36
N LEU A 116 -6.28 5.06 -0.23
CA LEU A 116 -6.91 3.92 0.45
C LEU A 116 -8.43 3.96 0.23
N SER A 117 -8.98 2.98 -0.48
CA SER A 117 -10.42 2.66 -0.54
C SER A 117 -11.08 2.26 0.82
N ALA A 118 -12.40 2.04 0.80
CA ALA A 118 -13.20 1.72 1.97
C ALA A 118 -13.01 0.25 2.43
N GLY A 119 -12.98 -0.01 3.75
CA GLY A 119 -13.03 -1.38 4.31
C GLY A 119 -11.77 -2.24 4.16
N ILE A 120 -10.62 -1.65 3.86
CA ILE A 120 -9.41 -2.35 3.39
C ILE A 120 -8.76 -3.27 4.42
N VAL A 121 -8.81 -2.93 5.72
CA VAL A 121 -7.84 -3.47 6.68
C VAL A 121 -8.29 -4.77 7.36
N PRO A 122 -7.38 -5.73 7.60
CA PRO A 122 -7.68 -7.02 8.22
C PRO A 122 -7.86 -6.91 9.75
N LYS A 123 -8.50 -7.93 10.35
CA LYS A 123 -8.88 -7.94 11.77
C LYS A 123 -7.70 -8.00 12.76
N SER A 124 -6.49 -8.32 12.30
CA SER A 124 -5.29 -8.60 13.11
C SER A 124 -4.28 -7.44 13.18
N THR A 125 -4.48 -6.35 12.45
CA THR A 125 -3.46 -5.29 12.37
C THR A 125 -3.45 -4.39 13.61
N ILE A 126 -2.26 -4.22 14.20
CA ILE A 126 -1.98 -3.34 15.34
C ILE A 126 -1.47 -1.98 14.86
N SER A 127 -0.59 -1.95 13.85
CA SER A 127 0.04 -0.73 13.36
C SER A 127 0.03 -0.67 11.83
N ILE A 128 -0.34 0.48 11.27
CA ILE A 128 -0.27 0.76 9.83
C ILE A 128 0.66 1.94 9.60
N LYS A 129 1.69 1.73 8.77
CA LYS A 129 2.52 2.82 8.24
C LYS A 129 2.15 3.04 6.78
N LEU A 130 1.66 4.25 6.49
CA LEU A 130 1.40 4.68 5.12
C LEU A 130 2.70 5.03 4.42
N GLY A 131 2.71 4.84 3.11
CA GLY A 131 3.76 5.37 2.25
C GLY A 131 3.74 6.90 2.18
N SER A 132 4.87 7.49 1.80
CA SER A 132 5.10 8.94 1.67
C SER A 132 4.16 9.64 0.70
N LYS A 133 3.69 8.90 -0.31
CA LYS A 133 2.80 9.40 -1.36
C LYS A 133 1.31 9.21 -1.05
N VAL A 134 0.94 8.52 0.03
CA VAL A 134 -0.47 8.26 0.35
C VAL A 134 -1.10 9.55 0.89
N VAL A 135 -1.90 10.20 0.05
CA VAL A 135 -2.51 11.50 0.35
C VAL A 135 -3.96 11.42 0.81
N VAL A 136 -4.68 10.34 0.49
CA VAL A 136 -6.11 10.21 0.81
C VAL A 136 -6.46 8.86 1.45
N ILE A 137 -7.12 8.93 2.61
CA ILE A 137 -7.83 7.79 3.22
C ILE A 137 -9.34 7.99 2.99
N LYS A 138 -9.97 7.16 2.14
CA LYS A 138 -11.39 7.33 1.81
C LYS A 138 -12.30 7.06 3.00
N LYS A 139 -13.53 7.55 2.88
CA LYS A 139 -14.62 7.32 3.84
C LYS A 139 -14.73 5.83 4.19
N ASN A 140 -14.86 5.53 5.48
CA ASN A 140 -14.93 4.18 6.04
C ASN A 140 -13.73 3.23 5.77
N ALA A 141 -12.58 3.72 5.27
CA ALA A 141 -11.40 2.87 4.98
C ALA A 141 -10.97 1.95 6.12
N LEU A 142 -10.96 2.49 7.34
CA LEU A 142 -10.47 1.83 8.53
C LEU A 142 -11.56 1.68 9.61
N ARG A 143 -12.83 1.93 9.28
CA ARG A 143 -13.92 1.97 10.27
C ARG A 143 -14.09 0.63 11.01
N GLY A 144 -14.34 0.71 12.31
CA GLY A 144 -14.64 -0.47 13.16
C GLY A 144 -13.45 -1.40 13.37
N ARG A 145 -12.23 -0.92 13.16
CA ARG A 145 -11.00 -1.70 13.35
C ARG A 145 -10.50 -1.54 14.78
N ASN A 146 -11.08 -2.33 15.68
CA ASN A 146 -10.82 -2.25 17.11
C ASN A 146 -9.38 -2.62 17.50
N LYS A 147 -8.66 -3.35 16.64
CA LYS A 147 -7.25 -3.72 16.89
C LYS A 147 -6.23 -2.70 16.37
N LEU A 148 -6.65 -1.67 15.63
CA LEU A 148 -5.73 -0.65 15.15
C LEU A 148 -5.30 0.24 16.32
N ILE A 149 -4.05 0.10 16.74
CA ILE A 149 -3.43 0.84 17.85
C ILE A 149 -2.66 2.05 17.33
N SER A 150 -1.99 1.94 16.17
CA SER A 150 -1.29 3.08 15.59
C SER A 150 -1.46 3.24 14.08
N LEU A 151 -1.47 4.50 13.64
CA LEU A 151 -1.48 4.88 12.24
C LEU A 151 -0.41 5.96 12.01
N THR A 152 0.54 5.69 11.13
CA THR A 152 1.55 6.66 10.73
C THR A 152 1.20 7.24 9.38
N VAL A 153 1.07 8.57 9.31
CA VAL A 153 0.67 9.34 8.12
C VAL A 153 1.65 10.49 7.88
N TYR A 154 1.69 11.01 6.65
CA TYR A 154 2.44 12.22 6.33
C TYR A 154 1.59 13.47 6.55
N ALA A 155 2.23 14.59 6.87
CA ALA A 155 1.54 15.89 6.95
C ALA A 155 0.80 16.19 5.64
N GLY A 156 -0.44 16.65 5.74
CA GLY A 156 -1.32 16.88 4.58
C GLY A 156 -2.20 15.70 4.18
N THR A 157 -2.02 14.51 4.78
CA THR A 157 -2.92 13.36 4.55
C THR A 157 -4.37 13.73 4.90
N ASN A 158 -5.29 13.44 3.98
CA ASN A 158 -6.71 13.66 4.16
C ASN A 158 -7.41 12.40 4.68
N LEU A 159 -7.97 12.49 5.88
CA LEU A 159 -8.79 11.47 6.53
C LEU A 159 -10.26 11.71 6.18
N GLY A 160 -10.78 10.89 5.27
CA GLY A 160 -12.18 10.94 4.87
C GLY A 160 -13.14 10.73 6.05
N ARG A 161 -14.36 11.26 5.92
CA ARG A 161 -15.42 11.13 6.94
C ARG A 161 -15.58 9.69 7.39
N ASP A 162 -15.76 9.46 8.69
CA ASP A 162 -15.93 8.13 9.30
C ASP A 162 -14.79 7.12 9.01
N SER A 163 -13.70 7.51 8.35
CA SER A 163 -12.60 6.60 7.98
C SER A 163 -12.00 5.89 9.19
N LEU A 164 -11.97 6.58 10.33
CA LEU A 164 -11.44 6.10 11.61
C LEU A 164 -12.53 5.99 12.69
N LYS A 165 -13.81 5.99 12.32
CA LYS A 165 -14.88 5.86 13.30
C LYS A 165 -14.81 4.49 13.97
N ASN A 166 -14.92 4.45 15.30
CA ASN A 166 -14.85 3.22 16.09
C ASN A 166 -13.57 2.40 15.83
N THR A 167 -12.45 3.04 15.49
CA THR A 167 -11.13 2.39 15.51
C THR A 167 -10.57 2.44 16.93
N GLY A 168 -9.70 1.48 17.27
CA GLY A 168 -9.13 1.21 18.60
C GLY A 168 -9.25 2.30 19.66
N SER A 169 -9.64 1.89 20.88
CA SER A 169 -9.92 2.79 22.02
C SER A 169 -8.79 3.75 22.38
N GLU A 170 -7.54 3.42 22.01
CA GLU A 170 -6.33 4.19 22.27
C GLU A 170 -5.51 4.43 20.99
N LEU A 171 -6.18 4.69 19.86
CA LEU A 171 -5.48 4.96 18.60
C LEU A 171 -4.47 6.12 18.75
N VAL A 172 -3.20 5.86 18.42
CA VAL A 172 -2.15 6.88 18.31
C VAL A 172 -1.86 7.14 16.83
N ILE A 173 -2.02 8.39 16.40
CA ILE A 173 -1.64 8.83 15.06
C ILE A 173 -0.28 9.52 15.12
N TYR A 174 0.67 8.98 14.39
CA TYR A 174 1.97 9.58 14.19
C TYR A 174 1.97 10.35 12.88
N VAL A 175 2.24 11.66 12.94
CA VAL A 175 2.29 12.54 11.77
C VAL A 175 3.75 12.84 11.47
N ILE A 176 4.19 12.41 10.30
CA ILE A 176 5.52 12.67 9.77
C ILE A 176 5.56 14.08 9.18
N VAL A 177 6.55 14.87 9.59
CA VAL A 177 6.87 16.20 9.06
C VAL A 177 8.32 16.23 8.56
N PRO A 178 8.65 17.12 7.61
CA PRO A 178 10.04 17.32 7.20
C PRO A 178 10.98 17.67 8.36
N LYS A 179 12.24 17.24 8.30
CA LYS A 179 13.27 17.50 9.33
C LYS A 179 13.37 18.96 9.75
N ASN A 180 13.30 19.83 8.75
CA ASN A 180 13.44 21.28 8.84
C ASN A 180 12.12 22.00 9.15
N ALA A 181 11.03 21.27 9.41
CA ALA A 181 9.74 21.87 9.75
C ALA A 181 9.87 22.77 11.01
N THR A 182 9.40 24.00 10.86
CA THR A 182 9.29 25.02 11.91
C THR A 182 8.38 24.55 13.04
N LYS A 183 8.37 25.27 14.16
CA LYS A 183 7.46 24.98 15.27
C LYS A 183 6.00 25.18 14.83
N GLN A 184 5.74 26.22 14.03
CA GLN A 184 4.42 26.58 13.50
C GLN A 184 3.89 25.49 12.57
N GLU A 185 4.70 25.00 11.63
CA GLU A 185 4.30 23.91 10.72
C GLU A 185 3.97 22.62 11.47
N ARG A 186 4.73 22.30 12.53
CA ARG A 186 4.45 21.14 13.39
C ARG A 186 3.12 21.26 14.15
N VAL A 187 2.82 22.45 14.66
CA VAL A 187 1.54 22.73 15.33
C VAL A 187 0.40 22.64 14.32
N ALA A 188 0.53 23.27 13.16
CA ALA A 188 -0.47 23.25 12.10
C ALA A 188 -0.76 21.82 11.59
N ALA A 189 0.29 21.00 11.40
CA ALA A 189 0.13 19.61 10.99
C ALA A 189 -0.62 18.79 12.06
N LYS A 190 -0.30 18.98 13.34
CA LYS A 190 -1.00 18.33 14.45
C LYS A 190 -2.47 18.73 14.50
N GLU A 191 -2.76 20.03 14.48
CA GLU A 191 -4.11 20.58 14.57
C GLU A 191 -4.98 20.17 13.37
N SER A 192 -4.39 20.17 12.16
CA SER A 192 -5.09 19.70 10.95
C SER A 192 -5.58 18.26 11.13
N ILE A 193 -4.71 17.34 11.54
CA ILE A 193 -5.09 15.94 11.76
C ILE A 193 -6.08 15.80 12.93
N GLN A 194 -5.89 16.53 14.03
CA GLN A 194 -6.84 16.54 15.15
C GLN A 194 -8.24 17.00 14.73
N ASN A 195 -8.34 18.04 13.89
CA ASN A 195 -9.61 18.53 13.38
C ASN A 195 -10.28 17.52 12.44
N GLN A 196 -9.50 16.85 11.60
CA GLN A 196 -10.00 15.77 10.75
C GLN A 196 -10.48 14.56 11.59
N LEU A 197 -9.79 14.22 12.68
CA LEU A 197 -10.20 13.16 13.60
C LEU A 197 -11.52 13.45 14.29
N LYS A 198 -11.74 14.70 14.75
CA LYS A 198 -13.03 15.15 15.27
C LYS A 198 -14.14 14.96 14.24
N LYS A 199 -13.91 15.38 12.99
CA LYS A 199 -14.85 15.19 11.86
C LYS A 199 -15.08 13.71 11.52
N ALA A 200 -14.08 12.86 11.70
CA ALA A 200 -14.16 11.42 11.50
C ALA A 200 -14.84 10.67 12.67
N GLY A 201 -15.25 11.38 13.73
CA GLY A 201 -15.90 10.78 14.90
C GLY A 201 -14.95 10.03 15.82
N ASN A 202 -13.64 10.34 15.78
CA ASN A 202 -12.63 9.75 16.65
C ASN A 202 -11.94 10.83 17.48
N SER A 203 -12.64 11.34 18.49
CA SER A 203 -12.13 12.40 19.38
C SER A 203 -11.14 11.90 20.44
N LYS A 204 -11.02 10.58 20.63
CA LYS A 204 -10.14 9.97 21.64
C LYS A 204 -8.73 9.64 21.12
N ALA A 205 -8.53 9.65 19.80
CA ALA A 205 -7.23 9.38 19.21
C ALA A 205 -6.19 10.44 19.62
N THR A 206 -4.99 9.99 19.96
CA THR A 206 -3.86 10.86 20.30
C THR A 206 -3.03 11.16 19.06
N VAL A 207 -2.61 12.41 18.86
CA VAL A 207 -1.76 12.80 17.72
C VAL A 207 -0.36 13.16 18.22
N LYS A 208 0.66 12.49 17.66
CA LYS A 208 2.10 12.70 17.93
C LYS A 208 2.81 13.11 16.64
N ILE A 209 3.79 14.01 16.75
CA ILE A 209 4.62 14.43 15.61
C ILE A 209 5.91 13.62 15.59
N ILE A 210 6.32 13.17 14.42
CA ILE A 210 7.64 12.57 14.16
C ILE A 210 8.34 13.40 13.08
N LYS A 211 9.63 13.64 13.25
CA LYS A 211 10.47 14.25 12.21
C LYS A 211 11.14 13.14 11.40
N GLU A 212 11.12 13.30 10.08
CA GLU A 212 11.93 12.50 9.14
C GLU A 212 13.28 13.15 8.89
#